data_AF-A0A2W4JLU3-F1
#
_entry.id   AF-A0A2W4JLU3-F1
#
_cell.length_a   1.000
_cell.length_b   1.000
_cell.length_c   1.000
_cell.angle_alpha   90.00
_cell.angle_beta   90.00
_cell.angle_gamma   90.00
#
_symmetry.space_group_name_H-M   'P 1'
#
loop_
_entity.id
_entity.type
_entity.pdbx_description
1 polymer ?
#
loop_
_entity_poly.entity_id
_entity_poly.type
_entity_poly.pdbx_seq_one_letter_code
_entity_poly.pdbx_strand_id
1 'polypeptide(L)'
;MLVLSGCSFAANITTMKPYAPSDGVRAEVGGVHAQNLLIVIPEEGDEAALIGSLTNETDAPVGVELTQVEGGASASVRVDANSTVRLGTDHERTLAVAVDSVRAGGLAEVRVAVTGADAVTVIVPVVDGTLPEYRDLF
;
A
#
# COMPACT_ATOMS: atom_id res chain seq x y z
N MET A 1 -34.10 35.90 -19.23
CA MET A 1 -33.20 35.90 -18.05
C MET A 1 -32.90 34.44 -17.73
N LEU A 2 -31.64 34.03 -17.88
CA LEU A 2 -31.20 32.63 -17.81
C LEU A 2 -31.41 32.05 -16.40
N VAL A 3 -32.22 31.00 -16.28
CA VAL A 3 -32.20 30.08 -15.13
C VAL A 3 -32.16 28.68 -15.73
N LEU A 4 -30.98 28.18 -16.11
CA LEU A 4 -30.84 26.80 -16.61
C LEU A 4 -29.41 26.22 -16.48
N SER A 5 -28.68 26.56 -15.41
CA SER A 5 -27.32 26.04 -15.18
C SER A 5 -27.09 25.73 -13.69
N GLY A 6 -28.00 24.97 -13.08
CA GLY A 6 -27.95 24.58 -11.66
C GLY A 6 -27.75 23.08 -11.39
N CYS A 7 -28.11 22.18 -12.32
CA CYS A 7 -28.08 20.73 -12.05
C CYS A 7 -26.67 20.12 -12.02
N SER A 8 -25.65 20.79 -12.58
CA SER A 8 -24.29 20.25 -12.62
C SER A 8 -23.52 20.42 -11.30
N PHE A 9 -23.99 21.26 -10.37
CA PHE A 9 -23.34 21.49 -9.08
C PHE A 9 -23.66 20.39 -8.05
N ALA A 10 -24.80 19.71 -8.22
CA ALA A 10 -25.22 18.56 -7.40
C ALA A 10 -24.95 17.21 -8.07
N ALA A 11 -24.27 17.21 -9.23
CA ALA A 11 -23.90 15.99 -9.90
C ALA A 11 -22.83 15.26 -9.09
N ASN A 12 -23.07 13.99 -8.78
CA ASN A 12 -22.04 13.10 -8.22
C ASN A 12 -20.91 12.99 -9.25
N ILE A 13 -19.81 13.70 -8.99
CA ILE A 13 -18.65 13.69 -9.87
C ILE A 13 -17.94 12.35 -9.67
N THR A 14 -18.26 11.37 -10.51
CA THR A 14 -17.72 10.01 -10.40
C THR A 14 -16.19 9.97 -10.36
N THR A 15 -15.50 10.95 -10.96
CA THR A 15 -14.04 11.09 -10.92
C THR A 15 -13.48 11.43 -9.53
N MET A 16 -14.29 11.99 -8.62
CA MET A 16 -13.88 12.31 -7.24
C MET A 16 -14.05 11.11 -6.30
N LYS A 17 -14.59 9.98 -6.77
CA LYS A 17 -14.69 8.77 -5.95
C LYS A 17 -13.28 8.19 -5.76
N PRO A 18 -12.77 8.10 -4.53
CA PRO A 18 -11.47 7.53 -4.28
C PRO A 18 -11.48 6.05 -4.71
N TYR A 19 -10.61 5.71 -5.64
CA TYR A 19 -10.30 4.33 -6.02
C TYR A 19 -8.79 4.13 -5.94
N ALA A 20 -8.32 2.89 -6.06
CA ALA A 20 -6.91 2.60 -6.27
C ALA A 20 -6.67 2.55 -7.79
N PRO A 21 -5.99 3.55 -8.39
CA PRO A 21 -5.76 3.60 -9.83
C PRO A 21 -4.66 2.65 -10.33
N SER A 22 -4.23 1.72 -9.48
CA SER A 22 -3.14 0.79 -9.71
C SER A 22 -3.56 -0.59 -9.23
N ASP A 23 -2.78 -1.61 -9.57
CA ASP A 23 -3.03 -3.00 -9.18
C ASP A 23 -2.92 -3.22 -7.66
N GLY A 24 -2.28 -2.29 -6.95
CA GLY A 24 -2.16 -2.32 -5.50
C GLY A 24 -3.34 -1.71 -4.75
N VAL A 25 -3.37 -1.93 -3.43
CA VAL A 25 -4.41 -1.39 -2.54
C VAL A 25 -3.99 -0.12 -1.84
N ARG A 26 -5.00 0.66 -1.41
CA ARG A 26 -4.82 1.87 -0.60
C ARG A 26 -5.42 1.68 0.79
N ALA A 27 -4.78 2.27 1.79
CA ALA A 27 -5.27 2.37 3.16
C ALA A 27 -5.04 3.80 3.68
N GLU A 28 -5.85 4.23 4.64
CA GLU A 28 -5.64 5.47 5.36
C GLU A 28 -5.79 5.20 6.85
N VAL A 29 -4.75 5.55 7.62
CA VAL A 29 -4.69 5.29 9.07
C VAL A 29 -3.99 6.45 9.75
N GLY A 30 -4.69 7.15 10.65
CA GLY A 30 -4.06 8.20 11.47
C GLY A 30 -3.35 9.32 10.69
N GLY A 31 -3.86 9.71 9.52
CA GLY A 31 -3.23 10.72 8.65
C GLY A 31 -2.08 10.20 7.79
N VAL A 32 -1.87 8.88 7.76
CA VAL A 32 -0.95 8.21 6.82
C VAL A 32 -1.74 7.53 5.72
N HIS A 33 -1.38 7.80 4.48
CA HIS A 33 -1.88 7.12 3.31
C HIS A 33 -0.89 6.05 2.86
N ALA A 34 -1.29 4.79 2.96
CA ALA A 34 -0.62 3.70 2.26
C ALA A 34 -1.22 3.58 0.86
N GLN A 35 -0.38 3.57 -0.17
CA GLN A 35 -0.81 3.55 -1.56
C GLN A 35 -0.01 2.52 -2.35
N ASN A 36 -0.68 1.93 -3.35
CA ASN A 36 -0.11 0.93 -4.24
C ASN A 36 0.58 -0.23 -3.51
N LEU A 37 -0.03 -0.73 -2.43
CA LEU A 37 0.50 -1.88 -1.72
C LEU A 37 0.34 -3.13 -2.59
N LEU A 38 1.46 -3.81 -2.84
CA LEU A 38 1.57 -5.05 -3.62
C LEU A 38 2.61 -5.96 -2.97
N ILE A 39 2.36 -7.26 -2.95
CA ILE A 39 3.39 -8.24 -2.61
C ILE A 39 3.92 -8.84 -3.90
N VAL A 40 5.23 -8.81 -4.11
CA VAL A 40 5.87 -9.34 -5.31
C VAL A 40 6.70 -10.56 -4.93
N ILE A 41 6.47 -11.68 -5.63
CA ILE A 41 7.22 -12.94 -5.43
C ILE A 41 8.28 -13.09 -6.53
N PRO A 42 9.56 -13.30 -6.19
CA PRO A 42 10.61 -13.56 -7.19
C PRO A 42 10.53 -14.98 -7.79
N GLU A 43 11.23 -15.21 -8.91
CA GLU A 43 11.39 -16.56 -9.50
C GLU A 43 12.22 -17.48 -8.62
N GLU A 44 13.30 -16.95 -8.04
CA GLU A 44 14.24 -17.65 -7.17
C GLU A 44 14.35 -16.93 -5.81
N GLY A 45 14.41 -17.72 -4.74
CA GLY A 45 14.47 -17.24 -3.37
C GLY A 45 13.17 -17.50 -2.59
N ASP A 46 13.29 -17.56 -1.27
CA ASP A 46 12.18 -17.99 -0.38
C ASP A 46 11.38 -16.81 0.20
N GLU A 47 11.66 -15.57 -0.25
CA GLU A 47 11.08 -14.35 0.31
C GLU A 47 10.48 -13.42 -0.76
N ALA A 48 9.20 -13.10 -0.58
CA ALA A 48 8.48 -12.07 -1.30
C ALA A 48 8.70 -10.67 -0.68
N ALA A 49 8.51 -9.61 -1.46
CA ALA A 49 8.67 -8.23 -1.00
C ALA A 49 7.34 -7.46 -1.03
N LEU A 50 7.02 -6.73 0.04
CA LEU A 50 5.97 -5.71 0.01
C LEU A 50 6.50 -4.40 -0.61
N ILE A 51 5.85 -3.94 -1.67
CA ILE A 51 6.12 -2.66 -2.33
C ILE A 51 4.93 -1.72 -2.19
N GLY A 52 5.18 -0.43 -2.39
CA GLY A 52 4.17 0.63 -2.34
C GLY A 52 4.76 1.94 -1.81
N SER A 53 3.91 2.78 -1.23
CA SER A 53 4.36 4.03 -0.59
C SER A 53 3.53 4.37 0.63
N LEU A 54 4.19 4.99 1.60
CA LEU A 54 3.57 5.55 2.80
C LEU A 54 3.75 7.07 2.75
N THR A 55 2.65 7.83 2.70
CA THR A 55 2.65 9.29 2.76
C THR A 55 2.07 9.74 4.08
N ASN A 56 2.83 10.50 4.86
CA ASN A 56 2.38 11.08 6.11
C ASN A 56 1.95 12.53 5.86
N GLU A 57 0.65 12.81 6.00
CA GLU A 57 0.08 14.16 5.86
C GLU A 57 -0.03 14.90 7.20
N THR A 58 0.50 14.32 8.28
CA THR A 58 0.51 14.97 9.59
C THR A 58 1.72 15.91 9.75
N ASP A 59 1.65 16.81 10.72
CA ASP A 59 2.69 17.78 11.06
C ASP A 59 3.82 17.19 11.95
N ALA A 60 3.77 15.89 12.25
CA ALA A 60 4.74 15.20 13.09
C ALA A 60 5.22 13.91 12.42
N PRO A 61 6.45 13.45 12.71
CA PRO A 61 6.89 12.14 12.24
C PRO A 61 6.08 11.02 12.90
N VAL A 62 5.79 9.97 12.14
CA VAL A 62 4.99 8.82 12.58
C VAL A 62 5.73 7.51 12.35
N GLY A 63 5.50 6.54 13.24
CA GLY A 63 5.91 5.15 13.05
C GLY A 63 4.75 4.33 12.48
N VAL A 64 5.00 3.66 11.37
CA VAL A 64 4.06 2.77 10.68
C VAL A 64 4.55 1.34 10.80
N GLU A 65 3.72 0.47 11.35
CA GLU A 65 3.98 -0.96 11.43
C GLU A 65 3.16 -1.68 10.36
N LEU A 66 3.83 -2.48 9.53
CA LEU A 66 3.24 -3.32 8.50
C LEU A 66 3.41 -4.77 8.93
N THR A 67 2.33 -5.53 9.01
CA THR A 67 2.39 -6.95 9.41
C THR A 67 1.59 -7.80 8.43
N GLN A 68 2.22 -8.77 7.80
CA GLN A 68 1.50 -9.80 7.04
C GLN A 68 0.93 -10.81 8.05
N VAL A 69 -0.38 -11.08 7.97
CA VAL A 69 -1.12 -11.72 9.06
C VAL A 69 -0.83 -13.22 9.17
N GLU A 70 -0.76 -13.95 8.06
CA GLU A 70 -0.67 -15.42 8.06
C GLU A 70 0.75 -15.94 8.36
N GLY A 71 1.75 -15.40 7.68
CA GLY A 71 3.18 -15.66 7.86
C GLY A 71 3.85 -14.84 8.96
N GLY A 72 3.17 -13.83 9.52
CA GLY A 72 3.61 -13.11 10.72
C GLY A 72 4.82 -12.18 10.54
N ALA A 73 5.29 -12.00 9.30
CA ALA A 73 6.35 -11.06 8.99
C ALA A 73 5.90 -9.63 9.34
N SER A 74 6.81 -8.83 9.89
CA SER A 74 6.53 -7.44 10.26
C SER A 74 7.68 -6.49 9.94
N ALA A 75 7.35 -5.23 9.73
CA ALA A 75 8.27 -4.17 9.38
C ALA A 75 7.82 -2.83 9.97
N SER A 76 8.79 -2.12 10.54
CA SER A 76 8.58 -0.79 11.09
C SER A 76 9.21 0.27 10.21
N VAL A 77 8.40 1.21 9.73
CA VAL A 77 8.84 2.31 8.87
C VAL A 77 8.56 3.63 9.56
N ARG A 78 9.60 4.45 9.72
CA ARG A 78 9.45 5.83 10.14
C ARG A 78 9.17 6.70 8.92
N VAL A 79 8.11 7.51 8.99
CA VAL A 79 7.76 8.48 7.94
C VAL A 79 7.76 9.88 8.56
N ASP A 80 8.64 10.76 8.08
CA ASP A 80 8.70 12.13 8.58
C ASP A 80 7.43 12.93 8.20
N ALA A 81 7.20 14.05 8.89
CA ALA A 81 6.05 14.92 8.65
C ALA A 81 5.99 15.38 7.19
N ASN A 82 4.79 15.42 6.60
CA ASN A 82 4.56 15.89 5.22
C ASN A 82 5.50 15.25 4.18
N SER A 83 5.83 13.97 4.35
CA SER A 83 6.79 13.24 3.51
C SER A 83 6.24 11.91 3.01
N THR A 84 6.90 11.36 1.99
CA THR A 84 6.58 10.04 1.43
C THR A 84 7.79 9.14 1.49
N VAL A 85 7.64 7.95 2.05
CA VAL A 85 8.60 6.85 1.96
C VAL A 85 8.09 5.84 0.94
N ARG A 86 8.96 5.43 0.03
CA ARG A 86 8.68 4.36 -0.94
C ARG A 86 9.19 3.04 -0.38
N LEU A 87 8.39 2.00 -0.51
CA LEU A 87 8.71 0.67 -0.01
C LEU A 87 9.32 -0.17 -1.12
N GLY A 88 10.43 -0.86 -0.82
CA GLY A 88 11.00 -1.90 -1.67
C GLY A 88 11.68 -1.40 -2.95
N THR A 89 12.28 -0.20 -2.93
CA THR A 89 12.97 0.38 -4.11
C THR A 89 14.50 0.35 -4.04
N ASP A 90 15.05 -0.17 -2.96
CA ASP A 90 16.44 0.03 -2.56
C ASP A 90 17.14 -1.30 -2.22
N HIS A 91 16.68 -2.42 -2.79
CA HIS A 91 17.06 -3.81 -2.45
C HIS A 91 16.83 -4.20 -0.98
N GLU A 92 16.60 -3.23 -0.10
CA GLU A 92 16.06 -3.41 1.24
C GLU A 92 14.55 -3.65 1.11
N ARG A 93 14.17 -4.94 1.13
CA ARG A 93 12.77 -5.35 1.21
C ARG A 93 12.21 -4.77 2.50
N THR A 94 11.28 -3.82 2.39
CA THR A 94 10.65 -3.22 3.58
C THR A 94 10.04 -4.30 4.47
N LEU A 95 9.38 -5.28 3.85
CA LEU A 95 8.81 -6.44 4.52
C LEU A 95 9.08 -7.68 3.66
N ALA A 96 9.85 -8.63 4.20
CA ALA A 96 10.07 -9.94 3.60
C ALA A 96 9.02 -10.94 4.11
N VAL A 97 8.30 -11.60 3.20
CA VAL A 97 7.26 -12.58 3.54
C VAL A 97 7.65 -13.93 2.96
N ALA A 98 7.56 -15.00 3.77
CA ALA A 98 7.88 -16.34 3.30
C ALA A 98 6.95 -16.75 2.14
N VAL A 99 7.51 -17.26 1.05
CA VAL A 99 6.77 -17.58 -0.19
C VAL A 99 5.80 -18.74 -0.01
N ASP A 100 5.95 -19.58 1.02
CA ASP A 100 4.96 -20.62 1.36
C ASP A 100 3.66 -20.02 1.93
N SER A 101 3.73 -18.81 2.50
CA SER A 101 2.58 -18.11 3.08
C SER A 101 1.79 -17.26 2.07
N VAL A 102 2.28 -17.08 0.84
CA VAL A 102 1.62 -16.27 -0.20
C VAL A 102 1.83 -16.88 -1.60
N ARG A 103 0.88 -16.72 -2.52
CA ARG A 103 1.01 -17.23 -3.90
C ARG A 103 0.69 -16.17 -4.93
N ALA A 104 1.41 -16.16 -6.05
CA ALA A 104 1.12 -15.24 -7.16
C ALA A 104 -0.32 -15.45 -7.69
N GLY A 105 -1.01 -14.36 -7.98
CA GLY A 105 -2.44 -14.34 -8.29
C GLY A 105 -3.36 -14.51 -7.07
N GLY A 106 -2.78 -14.63 -5.87
CA GLY A 106 -3.48 -14.68 -4.59
C GLY A 106 -3.66 -13.30 -3.96
N LEU A 107 -4.22 -13.33 -2.74
CA LEU A 107 -4.43 -12.17 -1.89
C LEU A 107 -3.84 -12.49 -0.51
N ALA A 108 -3.20 -11.50 0.12
CA ALA A 108 -2.66 -11.63 1.47
C ALA A 108 -3.21 -10.51 2.37
N GLU A 109 -3.44 -10.81 3.64
CA GLU A 109 -3.84 -9.78 4.59
C GLU A 109 -2.60 -9.06 5.16
N VAL A 110 -2.59 -7.73 5.03
CA VAL A 110 -1.58 -6.87 5.63
C VAL A 110 -2.25 -5.91 6.61
N ARG A 111 -1.85 -5.99 7.87
CA ARG A 111 -2.23 -5.06 8.92
C ARG A 111 -1.31 -3.84 8.87
N VAL A 112 -1.91 -2.66 8.81
CA VAL A 112 -1.25 -1.36 8.86
C VAL A 112 -1.61 -0.69 10.17
N ALA A 113 -0.64 -0.50 11.05
CA ALA A 113 -0.81 0.20 12.32
C ALA A 113 0.02 1.48 12.33
N VAL A 114 -0.58 2.57 12.79
CA VAL A 114 0.11 3.85 12.97
C VAL A 114 0.06 4.20 14.45
N THR A 115 1.16 4.69 15.00
CA THR A 115 1.24 5.03 16.42
C THR A 115 0.15 6.05 16.79
N GLY A 116 -0.73 5.69 17.72
CA GLY A 116 -1.82 6.55 18.18
C GLY A 116 -3.11 6.49 17.37
N ALA A 117 -3.23 5.57 16.41
CA ALA A 117 -4.45 5.33 15.64
C ALA A 117 -4.86 3.85 15.64
N ASP A 118 -6.13 3.59 15.36
CA ASP A 118 -6.64 2.23 15.20
C ASP A 118 -6.11 1.61 13.91
N ALA A 119 -5.46 0.45 14.04
CA ALA A 119 -4.91 -0.26 12.89
C ALA A 119 -6.01 -0.81 11.98
N VAL A 120 -5.72 -0.86 10.69
CA VAL A 120 -6.60 -1.46 9.67
C VAL A 120 -5.92 -2.63 9.01
N THR A 121 -6.70 -3.61 8.57
CA THR A 121 -6.21 -4.71 7.74
C THR A 121 -6.69 -4.50 6.31
N VAL A 122 -5.78 -4.62 5.35
CA VAL A 122 -6.07 -4.54 3.92
C VAL A 122 -5.69 -5.82 3.21
N ILE A 123 -6.43 -6.12 2.15
CA ILE A 123 -6.23 -7.30 1.31
C ILE A 123 -5.29 -6.91 0.16
N VAL A 124 -4.03 -7.30 0.25
CA VAL A 124 -2.97 -6.94 -0.70
C VAL A 124 -2.83 -8.02 -1.78
N PRO A 125 -2.89 -7.67 -3.07
CA PRO A 125 -2.68 -8.62 -4.14
C PRO A 125 -1.21 -9.05 -4.22
N VAL A 126 -1.04 -10.33 -4.58
CA VAL A 126 0.26 -10.97 -4.72
C VAL A 126 0.54 -11.18 -6.21
N VAL A 127 1.61 -10.57 -6.71
CA VAL A 127 1.97 -10.57 -8.13
C VAL A 127 3.28 -11.31 -8.38
N ASP A 128 3.42 -11.78 -9.62
CA ASP A 128 4.58 -12.48 -10.12
C ASP A 128 5.69 -11.47 -10.49
N GLY A 129 6.84 -11.57 -9.82
CA GLY A 129 8.01 -10.72 -10.05
C GLY A 129 8.77 -11.02 -11.34
N THR A 130 8.45 -12.12 -12.04
CA THR A 130 9.04 -12.43 -13.36
C THR A 130 8.48 -11.55 -14.48
N LEU A 131 7.36 -10.86 -14.23
CA LEU A 131 6.77 -9.94 -15.19
C LEU A 131 7.70 -8.74 -15.47
N PRO A 132 7.81 -8.28 -16.73
CA PRO A 132 8.76 -7.22 -17.11
C PRO A 132 8.73 -5.97 -16.24
N GLU A 133 7.57 -5.60 -15.72
CA GLU A 133 7.33 -4.41 -14.91
C GLU A 133 7.90 -4.50 -13.48
N TYR A 134 8.20 -5.72 -13.00
CA TYR A 134 8.65 -5.96 -11.63
C TYR A 134 10.08 -6.52 -11.54
N ARG A 135 10.74 -6.75 -12.70
CA ARG A 135 12.08 -7.35 -12.75
C ARG A 135 13.16 -6.53 -12.05
N ASP A 136 13.05 -5.22 -12.04
CA ASP A 136 14.05 -4.34 -11.43
C ASP A 136 13.96 -4.31 -9.89
N LEU A 137 12.99 -5.02 -9.30
CA LEU A 137 12.85 -5.18 -7.86
C LEU A 137 13.73 -6.30 -7.29
N PHE A 138 14.29 -7.16 -8.16
CA PHE A 138 15.08 -8.34 -7.79
C PHE A 138 16.41 -8.41 -8.54
#